data_AF-A0A7Y5URG9-F1
#
_entry.id   AF-A0A7Y5URG9-F1
#
_cell.length_a   1.000
_cell.length_b   1.000
_cell.length_c   1.000
_cell.angle_alpha   90.00
_cell.angle_beta   90.00
_cell.angle_gamma   90.00
#
_symmetry.space_group_name_H-M   'P 1'
#
loop_
_entity.id
_entity.type
_entity.pdbx_description
1 polymer ?
#
loop_
_entity_poly.entity_id
_entity_poly.type
_entity_poly.pdbx_seq_one_letter_code
_entity_poly.pdbx_strand_id
1 'polypeptide(L)'
;MDAEARLELAERFLQEAVYQSRAKQAAGTALHQAALDVQRQCGLGDGPAVVLDLSPAARELVPQLFPAAQFPTGPGPHVAPLLRRWIERQDVLDRERNHFLKAFRQRHGFDRSKYTPTLLAEFEQGLDRINAQATAERRAAAAELLA
;
A
#
# COMPACT_ATOMS: atom_id res chain seq x y z
N MET A 1 2.48 18.45 -18.78
CA MET A 1 1.86 17.93 -17.55
C MET A 1 2.27 18.87 -16.43
N ASP A 2 1.30 19.40 -15.67
CA ASP A 2 1.61 20.22 -14.50
C ASP A 2 2.17 19.37 -13.36
N ALA A 3 2.62 20.03 -12.29
CA ALA A 3 3.27 19.36 -11.17
C ALA A 3 2.33 18.45 -10.38
N GLU A 4 1.05 18.82 -10.25
CA GLU A 4 0.06 18.03 -9.50
C GLU A 4 -0.30 16.76 -10.27
N ALA A 5 -0.59 16.86 -11.56
CA ALA A 5 -0.86 15.71 -12.41
C ALA A 5 0.33 14.73 -12.46
N ARG A 6 1.57 15.24 -12.40
CA ARG A 6 2.77 14.40 -12.32
C ARG A 6 2.88 13.70 -10.96
N LEU A 7 2.51 14.37 -9.87
CA LEU A 7 2.49 13.82 -8.52
C LEU A 7 1.43 12.72 -8.38
N GLU A 8 0.22 12.95 -8.88
CA GLU A 8 -0.86 11.94 -8.90
C GLU A 8 -0.45 10.70 -9.69
N LEU A 9 0.24 10.89 -10.82
CA LEU A 9 0.78 9.80 -11.62
C LEU A 9 1.83 8.98 -10.84
N ALA A 10 2.68 9.65 -10.07
CA ALA A 10 3.66 9.00 -9.19
C ALA A 10 2.98 8.24 -8.04
N GLU A 11 1.94 8.80 -7.43
CA GLU A 11 1.14 8.09 -6.43
C GLU A 11 0.49 6.82 -7.01
N ARG A 12 -0.06 6.89 -8.22
CA ARG A 12 -0.61 5.72 -8.93
C ARG A 12 0.45 4.66 -9.19
N PHE A 13 1.66 5.06 -9.60
CA PHE A 13 2.76 4.13 -9.80
C PHE A 13 3.17 3.42 -8.50
N LEU A 14 3.23 4.15 -7.38
CA LEU A 14 3.48 3.59 -6.06
C LEU A 14 2.37 2.63 -5.59
N GLN A 15 1.11 2.92 -5.91
CA GLN A 15 -0.02 2.02 -5.64
C GLN A 15 0.08 0.71 -6.43
N GLU A 16 0.43 0.79 -7.72
CA GLU A 16 0.61 -0.39 -8.56
C GLU A 16 1.76 -1.29 -8.09
N ALA A 17 2.85 -0.71 -7.60
CA ALA A 17 3.96 -1.45 -7.02
C ALA A 17 3.51 -2.26 -5.78
N VAL A 18 2.71 -1.65 -4.90
CA VAL A 18 2.12 -2.33 -3.74
C VAL A 18 1.16 -3.44 -4.20
N TYR A 19 0.28 -3.15 -5.17
CA TYR A 19 -0.68 -4.11 -5.70
C TYR A 19 0.02 -5.35 -6.25
N GLN A 20 1.04 -5.16 -7.09
CA GLN A 20 1.81 -6.25 -7.67
C GLN A 20 2.57 -7.06 -6.62
N SER A 21 3.20 -6.38 -5.66
CA SER A 21 3.89 -7.03 -4.55
C SER A 21 2.94 -7.93 -3.76
N ARG A 22 1.70 -7.49 -3.53
CA ARG A 22 0.67 -8.28 -2.84
C ARG A 22 0.13 -9.44 -3.67
N ALA A 23 -0.10 -9.23 -4.96
CA ALA A 23 -0.59 -10.29 -5.84
C ALA A 23 0.37 -11.49 -5.84
N LYS A 24 1.68 -11.20 -5.83
CA LYS A 24 2.73 -12.22 -5.73
C LYS A 24 2.83 -12.87 -4.34
N GLN A 25 2.65 -12.09 -3.27
CA GLN A 25 2.52 -12.63 -1.92
C GLN A 25 1.34 -13.59 -1.83
N ALA A 26 0.13 -13.17 -2.22
CA ALA A 26 -1.06 -14.01 -2.16
C ALA A 26 -0.90 -15.32 -2.94
N ALA A 27 -0.27 -15.27 -4.13
CA ALA A 27 0.06 -16.46 -4.89
C ALA A 27 1.05 -17.39 -4.15
N GLY A 28 2.07 -16.83 -3.49
CA GLY A 28 3.02 -17.60 -2.67
C GLY A 28 2.41 -18.17 -1.39
N THR A 29 1.59 -17.38 -0.68
CA THR A 29 0.92 -17.78 0.57
C THR A 29 -0.15 -18.82 0.32
N ALA A 30 -0.90 -18.76 -0.80
CA ALA A 30 -1.87 -19.78 -1.18
C ALA A 30 -1.20 -21.15 -1.40
N LEU A 31 0.01 -21.16 -1.97
CA LEU A 31 0.82 -22.37 -2.11
C LEU A 31 1.36 -22.87 -0.76
N HIS A 32 1.66 -21.97 0.18
CA HIS A 32 2.21 -22.31 1.50
C HIS A 32 1.14 -22.71 2.54
N GLN A 33 -0.06 -22.11 2.49
CA GLN A 33 -1.20 -22.47 3.35
C GLN A 33 -1.78 -23.85 3.01
N ALA A 34 -1.61 -24.31 1.78
CA ALA A 34 -1.87 -25.72 1.45
C ALA A 34 -0.90 -26.69 2.17
N ALA A 35 0.19 -26.19 2.75
CA ALA A 35 1.26 -27.01 3.33
C ALA A 35 1.35 -26.95 4.87
N LEU A 36 0.92 -25.87 5.54
CA LEU A 36 1.07 -25.74 7.00
C LEU A 36 -0.08 -24.99 7.69
N ASP A 37 -0.55 -25.61 8.78
CA ASP A 37 -1.66 -25.19 9.64
C ASP A 37 -1.09 -24.48 10.88
N VAL A 38 -0.76 -23.17 10.82
CA VAL A 38 -0.29 -22.43 12.02
C VAL A 38 -0.74 -20.96 12.06
N GLN A 39 -1.32 -20.62 13.22
CA GLN A 39 -1.82 -19.33 13.68
C GLN A 39 -0.77 -18.21 13.72
N ARG A 40 -0.88 -17.20 12.84
CA ARG A 40 -0.49 -15.78 13.09
C ARG A 40 -1.37 -14.81 12.27
N GLN A 41 -2.69 -14.87 12.44
CA GLN A 41 -3.61 -14.12 11.58
C GLN A 41 -3.84 -12.66 12.02
N CYS A 42 -3.03 -11.77 11.46
CA CYS A 42 -3.38 -10.37 11.19
C CYS A 42 -4.22 -10.20 9.90
N GLY A 43 -4.54 -11.31 9.22
CA GLY A 43 -5.25 -11.33 7.93
C GLY A 43 -4.37 -11.06 6.69
N LEU A 44 -3.09 -10.70 6.87
CA LEU A 44 -2.17 -10.32 5.77
C LEU A 44 -0.97 -11.27 5.58
N GLY A 45 -0.85 -12.36 6.34
CA GLY A 45 0.27 -13.31 6.23
C GLY A 45 1.58 -12.83 6.88
N ASP A 46 2.70 -13.50 6.54
CA ASP A 46 3.98 -13.47 7.26
C ASP A 46 4.84 -12.20 7.13
N GLY A 47 4.47 -11.26 6.26
CA GLY A 47 5.24 -10.02 6.05
C GLY A 47 5.27 -9.58 4.59
N PRO A 48 5.86 -8.43 4.27
CA PRO A 48 5.97 -7.97 2.89
C PRO A 48 7.01 -8.81 2.13
N ALA A 49 6.59 -9.70 1.23
CA ALA A 49 7.45 -10.14 0.13
C ALA A 49 7.53 -9.02 -0.92
N VAL A 50 8.60 -8.23 -0.85
CA VAL A 50 8.83 -7.11 -1.77
C VAL A 50 9.14 -7.66 -3.17
N VAL A 51 8.23 -7.41 -4.11
CA VAL A 51 8.45 -7.68 -5.54
C VAL A 51 8.55 -6.35 -6.27
N LEU A 52 9.67 -6.15 -6.95
CA LEU A 52 9.93 -4.92 -7.70
C LEU A 52 9.58 -5.03 -9.19
N ASP A 53 9.07 -6.18 -9.63
CA ASP A 53 8.49 -6.32 -10.96
C ASP A 53 7.32 -5.36 -11.10
N LEU A 54 7.28 -4.63 -12.20
CA LEU A 54 6.17 -3.73 -12.50
C LEU A 54 4.96 -4.52 -13.03
N SER A 55 3.76 -4.19 -12.52
CA SER A 55 2.49 -4.60 -13.13
C SER A 55 2.38 -4.06 -14.57
N PRO A 56 1.52 -4.64 -15.43
CA PRO A 56 1.24 -4.07 -16.74
C PRO A 56 0.86 -2.59 -16.67
N ALA A 57 -0.03 -2.21 -15.75
CA ALA A 57 -0.44 -0.83 -15.53
C ALA A 57 0.73 0.05 -15.07
N ALA A 58 1.59 -0.40 -14.15
CA ALA A 58 2.78 0.35 -13.75
C ALA A 58 3.74 0.60 -14.93
N ARG A 59 3.89 -0.35 -15.86
CA ARG A 59 4.74 -0.20 -17.05
C ARG A 59 4.23 0.90 -17.98
N GLU A 60 2.92 1.09 -18.08
CA GLU A 60 2.31 2.17 -18.86
C GLU A 60 2.56 3.56 -18.24
N LEU A 61 2.79 3.63 -16.92
CA LEU A 61 3.09 4.88 -16.22
C LEU A 61 4.57 5.29 -16.34
N VAL A 62 5.49 4.34 -16.54
CA VAL A 62 6.94 4.60 -16.66
C VAL A 62 7.29 5.66 -17.72
N PRO A 63 6.85 5.55 -18.99
CA PRO A 63 7.22 6.55 -20.01
C PRO A 63 6.64 7.94 -19.72
N GLN A 64 5.57 8.02 -18.92
CA GLN A 64 4.95 9.29 -18.50
C GLN A 64 5.70 9.92 -17.32
N LEU A 65 6.21 9.11 -16.38
CA LEU A 65 6.98 9.56 -15.20
C LEU A 65 8.45 9.85 -15.52
N PHE A 66 9.05 9.01 -16.38
CA PHE A 66 10.45 9.02 -16.76
C PHE A 66 10.58 9.08 -18.30
N PRO A 67 10.25 10.21 -18.94
CA PRO A 67 10.36 10.33 -20.39
C PRO A 67 11.79 10.11 -20.86
N ALA A 68 11.99 9.32 -21.91
CA ALA A 68 13.33 8.97 -22.41
C ALA A 68 14.21 10.19 -22.76
N ALA A 69 13.60 11.31 -23.15
CA ALA A 69 14.32 12.56 -23.41
C ALA A 69 14.99 13.16 -22.16
N GLN A 70 14.43 12.90 -20.98
CA GLN A 70 14.97 13.36 -19.68
C GLN A 70 15.72 12.23 -18.95
N PHE A 71 15.33 10.98 -19.21
CA PHE A 71 15.86 9.77 -18.56
C PHE A 71 16.24 8.73 -19.63
N PRO A 72 17.32 8.96 -20.40
CA PRO A 72 17.67 8.12 -21.55
C PRO A 72 18.05 6.69 -21.17
N THR A 73 18.47 6.47 -19.93
CA THR A 73 18.81 5.15 -19.37
C THR A 73 17.66 4.54 -18.55
N GLY A 74 16.46 5.14 -18.59
CA GLY A 74 15.33 4.75 -17.76
C GLY A 74 15.37 5.36 -16.35
N PRO A 75 14.54 4.84 -15.43
CA PRO A 75 14.43 5.36 -14.06
C PRO A 75 15.78 5.35 -13.34
N GLY A 76 16.04 6.36 -12.51
CA GLY A 76 17.30 6.49 -11.78
C GLY A 76 17.52 5.38 -10.74
N PRO A 77 18.75 5.21 -10.24
CA PRO A 77 19.10 4.15 -9.28
C PRO A 77 18.37 4.27 -7.93
N HIS A 78 17.81 5.44 -7.61
CA HIS A 78 17.03 5.68 -6.38
C HIS A 78 15.63 5.03 -6.41
N VAL A 79 15.10 4.72 -7.59
CA VAL A 79 13.70 4.25 -7.73
C VAL A 79 13.47 2.90 -7.07
N ALA A 80 14.35 1.91 -7.30
CA ALA A 80 14.18 0.58 -6.71
C ALA A 80 14.26 0.57 -5.17
N PRO A 81 15.25 1.24 -4.52
CA PRO A 81 15.26 1.41 -3.07
C PRO A 81 14.03 2.13 -2.51
N LEU A 82 13.53 3.16 -3.21
CA LEU A 82 12.32 3.89 -2.82
C LEU A 82 11.09 2.99 -2.87
N LEU A 83 10.91 2.25 -3.96
CA LEU A 83 9.80 1.31 -4.11
C LEU A 83 9.79 0.25 -3.00
N ARG A 84 10.96 -0.32 -2.67
CA ARG A 84 11.10 -1.28 -1.56
C ARG A 84 10.63 -0.67 -0.24
N ARG A 85 11.18 0.48 0.13
CA ARG A 85 10.81 1.20 1.36
C ARG A 85 9.33 1.51 1.42
N TRP A 86 8.76 1.97 0.31
CA TRP A 86 7.34 2.30 0.22
C TRP A 86 6.46 1.05 0.41
N ILE A 87 6.79 -0.06 -0.26
CA ILE A 87 6.04 -1.33 -0.11
C ILE A 87 6.08 -1.82 1.34
N GLU A 88 7.25 -1.80 1.98
CA GLU A 88 7.42 -2.17 3.39
C GLU A 88 6.61 -1.25 4.31
N ARG A 89 6.66 0.06 4.08
CA ARG A 89 5.91 1.02 4.90
C ARG A 89 4.39 0.87 4.73
N GLN A 90 3.92 0.65 3.51
CA GLN A 90 2.51 0.41 3.24
C GLN A 90 2.02 -0.86 3.94
N ASP A 91 2.82 -1.94 4.00
CA ASP A 91 2.47 -3.14 4.77
C ASP A 91 2.28 -2.83 6.27
N VAL A 92 3.14 -2.00 6.86
CA VAL A 92 2.97 -1.56 8.27
C VAL A 92 1.66 -0.80 8.46
N LEU A 93 1.34 0.16 7.59
CA LEU A 93 0.10 0.95 7.67
C LEU A 93 -1.15 0.07 7.51
N ASP A 94 -1.11 -0.93 6.65
CA ASP A 94 -2.21 -1.89 6.49
C ASP A 94 -2.38 -2.80 7.71
N ARG A 95 -1.28 -3.21 8.35
CA ARG A 95 -1.33 -3.95 9.62
C ARG A 95 -1.91 -3.08 10.72
N GLU A 96 -1.51 -1.82 10.82
CA GLU A 96 -2.09 -0.86 11.77
C GLU A 96 -3.61 -0.73 11.56
N ARG A 97 -4.06 -0.57 10.30
CA ARG A 97 -5.50 -0.53 9.97
C ARG A 97 -6.21 -1.80 10.41
N ASN A 98 -5.64 -2.96 10.11
CA ASN A 98 -6.25 -4.25 10.47
C ASN A 98 -6.26 -4.48 11.98
N HIS A 99 -5.22 -4.08 12.70
CA HIS A 99 -5.17 -4.13 14.16
C HIS A 99 -6.21 -3.22 14.79
N PHE A 100 -6.36 -1.99 14.28
CA PHE A 100 -7.44 -1.09 14.70
C PHE A 100 -8.81 -1.75 14.49
N LEU A 101 -9.09 -2.23 13.28
CA LEU A 101 -10.37 -2.88 12.94
C LEU A 101 -10.65 -4.09 13.86
N LYS A 102 -9.64 -4.93 14.10
CA LYS A 102 -9.76 -6.10 14.97
C LYS A 102 -10.05 -5.70 16.41
N ALA A 103 -9.27 -4.78 16.97
CA ALA A 103 -9.44 -4.32 18.35
C ALA A 103 -10.80 -3.65 18.56
N PHE A 104 -11.22 -2.80 17.62
CA PHE A 104 -12.51 -2.12 17.68
C PHE A 104 -13.67 -3.12 17.67
N ARG A 105 -13.65 -4.08 16.73
CA ARG A 105 -14.68 -5.12 16.62
C ARG A 105 -14.71 -6.07 17.81
N GLN A 106 -13.55 -6.40 18.38
CA GLN A 106 -13.48 -7.22 19.60
C GLN A 106 -14.11 -6.52 20.81
N ARG A 107 -14.01 -5.19 20.89
CA ARG A 107 -14.55 -4.39 21.99
C ARG A 107 -16.04 -4.05 21.83
N HIS A 108 -16.48 -3.78 20.60
CA HIS A 108 -17.81 -3.19 20.33
C HIS A 108 -18.74 -4.11 19.51
N GLY A 109 -18.26 -5.27 19.09
CA GLY A 109 -18.98 -6.20 18.22
C GLY A 109 -18.68 -5.96 16.72
N PHE A 110 -18.92 -7.00 15.92
CA PHE A 110 -18.63 -7.01 14.49
C PHE A 110 -19.73 -6.36 13.63
N ASP A 111 -20.94 -6.27 14.16
CA ASP A 111 -22.11 -5.78 13.44
C ASP A 111 -22.18 -4.25 13.50
N ARG A 112 -21.68 -3.59 12.44
CA ARG A 112 -21.68 -2.13 12.32
C ARG A 112 -23.09 -1.52 12.38
N SER A 113 -24.13 -2.26 12.01
CA SER A 113 -25.52 -1.75 12.09
C SER A 113 -26.00 -1.53 13.52
N LYS A 114 -25.32 -2.14 14.50
CA LYS A 114 -25.59 -1.98 15.93
C LYS A 114 -24.78 -0.87 16.59
N TYR A 115 -23.93 -0.18 15.83
CA TYR A 115 -23.14 0.92 16.39
C TYR A 115 -24.06 2.10 16.69
N THR A 116 -23.96 2.62 17.90
CA THR A 116 -24.55 3.91 18.24
C THR A 116 -23.87 5.01 17.41
N PRO A 117 -24.49 6.20 17.23
CA PRO A 117 -23.86 7.31 16.52
C PRO A 117 -22.47 7.66 17.08
N THR A 118 -22.28 7.59 18.39
CA THR A 118 -20.97 7.81 19.03
C THR A 118 -19.94 6.76 18.64
N LEU A 119 -20.31 5.47 18.68
CA LEU A 119 -19.40 4.39 18.29
C LEU A 119 -19.07 4.43 16.79
N LEU A 120 -20.03 4.81 15.96
CA LEU A 120 -19.81 5.00 14.53
C LEU A 120 -18.80 6.12 14.28
N ALA A 121 -18.93 7.26 14.98
CA ALA A 121 -17.99 8.37 14.88
C ALA A 121 -16.58 7.98 15.36
N GLU A 122 -16.46 7.23 16.46
CA GLU A 122 -15.17 6.72 16.94
C GLU A 122 -14.52 5.75 15.92
N PHE A 123 -15.32 4.86 15.33
CA PHE A 123 -14.87 3.93 14.30
C PHE A 123 -14.35 4.66 13.06
N GLU A 124 -15.10 5.65 12.56
CA GLU A 124 -14.78 6.43 11.38
C GLU A 124 -13.54 7.30 11.61
N GLN A 125 -13.47 8.03 12.72
CA GLN A 125 -12.28 8.83 13.06
C GLN A 125 -11.01 7.99 13.17
N GLY A 126 -11.12 6.77 13.72
CA GLY A 126 -9.98 5.87 13.82
C GLY A 126 -9.47 5.42 12.44
N LEU A 127 -10.37 5.10 11.51
CA LEU A 127 -10.01 4.78 10.13
C LEU A 127 -9.47 5.99 9.38
N ASP A 128 -10.12 7.15 9.52
CA ASP A 128 -9.73 8.38 8.84
C ASP A 128 -8.33 8.81 9.23
N ARG A 129 -7.94 8.66 10.49
CA ARG A 129 -6.57 8.94 10.95
C ARG A 129 -5.54 8.08 10.21
N ILE A 130 -5.77 6.77 10.13
CA ILE A 130 -4.85 5.82 9.49
C ILE A 130 -4.80 6.07 7.98
N ASN A 131 -5.96 6.31 7.35
CA ASN A 131 -6.04 6.58 5.92
C ASN A 131 -5.40 7.93 5.54
N ALA A 132 -5.56 8.96 6.38
CA ALA A 132 -4.91 10.25 6.20
C ALA A 132 -3.39 10.11 6.29
N GLN A 133 -2.89 9.33 7.25
CA GLN A 133 -1.47 9.02 7.36
C GLN A 133 -0.96 8.29 6.11
N ALA A 134 -1.65 7.24 5.65
CA ALA A 134 -1.26 6.51 4.45
C ALA A 134 -1.26 7.39 3.20
N THR A 135 -2.22 8.31 3.08
CA THR A 135 -2.29 9.28 1.98
C THR A 135 -1.12 10.26 2.03
N ALA A 136 -0.84 10.83 3.21
CA ALA A 136 0.26 11.77 3.39
C ALA A 136 1.63 11.13 3.09
N GLU A 137 1.86 9.92 3.59
CA GLU A 137 3.12 9.20 3.36
C GLU A 137 3.29 8.76 1.90
N ARG A 138 2.21 8.34 1.23
CA ARG A 138 2.25 8.05 -0.21
C ARG A 138 2.62 9.29 -1.01
N ARG A 139 1.99 10.42 -0.70
CA ARG A 139 2.26 11.70 -1.38
C ARG A 139 3.70 12.15 -1.15
N ALA A 140 4.25 11.95 0.05
CA ALA A 140 5.67 12.21 0.33
C ALA A 140 6.60 11.30 -0.47
N ALA A 141 6.32 9.99 -0.54
CA ALA A 141 7.09 9.05 -1.35
C ALA A 141 6.98 9.37 -2.86
N ALA A 142 5.83 9.85 -3.32
CA ALA A 142 5.63 10.28 -4.70
C ALA A 142 6.45 11.55 -5.02
N ALA A 143 6.55 12.49 -4.09
CA ALA A 143 7.41 13.66 -4.23
C ALA A 143 8.90 13.25 -4.25
N GLU A 144 9.32 12.32 -3.39
CA GLU A 144 10.68 11.78 -3.37
C GLU A 144 11.02 11.04 -4.68
N LEU A 145 10.05 10.33 -5.27
CA LEU A 145 10.22 9.63 -6.55
C LEU A 145 10.46 10.58 -7.73
N LEU A 146 9.96 11.81 -7.64
CA LEU A 146 10.04 12.82 -8.69
C LEU A 146 11.25 13.77 -8.54
N ALA A 147 11.99 13.67 -7.43
CA ALA A 147 13.17 14.49 -7.12
C ALA A 147 14.42 14.00 -7.85
#